data_AF-A0A376U0A3-F1
#
_entry.id   AF-A0A376U0A3-F1
#
_cell.length_a   1.000
_cell.length_b   1.000
_cell.length_c   1.000
_cell.angle_alpha   90.00
_cell.angle_beta   90.00
_cell.angle_gamma   90.00
#
_symmetry.space_group_name_H-M   'P 1'
#
loop_
_entity.id
_entity.type
_entity.pdbx_description
1 polymer ?
#
loop_
_entity_poly.entity_id
_entity_poly.type
_entity_poly.pdbx_seq_one_letter_code
_entity_poly.pdbx_strand_id
1 'polypeptide(L)'
;MRNVPYSTDSTVPSASASELIDHALQMNKFEVEKDTIGDIIILPREQAVLMTYYRNNIAHMLVLPSLMAAIVTQHRHISRDVLMEHVNVLYPMLKAELFLRWDRDELPDVIDALANEMQRQGLITLQDDELHINPAHSRTLQLLAAGARETLQRYAITFWLLSANPSINRGTLEKESRTVAQRLSVLHGINAPEFFDKAVFSSLVLTLRDEGYISDSGDAEPAETMKVYQLLAELITSDVRLTIESATQGEG
;
A
#
# COMPACT_ATOMS: atom_id res chain seq x y z
N MET A 1 -13.20 -9.76 -5.51
CA MET A 1 -13.02 -10.00 -6.96
C MET A 1 -14.17 -10.73 -7.65
N ARG A 2 -14.75 -11.82 -7.11
CA ARG A 2 -15.94 -12.43 -7.75
C ARG A 2 -17.21 -11.59 -7.59
N ASN A 3 -17.46 -11.10 -6.37
CA ASN A 3 -18.67 -10.31 -6.06
C ASN A 3 -18.48 -8.81 -6.33
N VAL A 4 -17.23 -8.34 -6.25
CA VAL A 4 -16.82 -6.97 -6.60
C VAL A 4 -15.66 -7.11 -7.59
N PRO A 5 -15.93 -7.22 -8.89
CA PRO A 5 -14.91 -7.35 -9.93
C PRO A 5 -14.22 -6.01 -10.19
N TYR A 6 -12.92 -6.04 -10.52
CA TYR A 6 -12.19 -4.83 -10.91
C TYR A 6 -12.72 -4.27 -12.24
N SER A 7 -13.02 -5.16 -13.20
CA SER A 7 -13.64 -4.84 -14.48
C SER A 7 -14.51 -5.98 -15.00
N THR A 8 -15.33 -5.70 -16.01
CA THR A 8 -16.13 -6.71 -16.71
C THR A 8 -15.27 -7.80 -17.36
N ASP A 9 -14.03 -7.47 -17.71
CA ASP A 9 -13.07 -8.38 -18.35
C ASP A 9 -12.16 -9.09 -17.34
N SER A 10 -12.34 -8.84 -16.05
CA SER A 10 -11.55 -9.46 -14.99
C SER A 10 -11.89 -10.95 -14.88
N THR A 11 -10.87 -11.80 -14.93
CA THR A 11 -11.03 -13.24 -14.69
C THR A 11 -10.59 -13.60 -13.28
N VAL A 12 -11.30 -14.53 -12.66
CA VAL A 12 -10.95 -15.07 -11.35
C VAL A 12 -10.89 -16.58 -11.47
N PRO A 13 -9.86 -17.26 -10.93
CA PRO A 13 -9.81 -18.72 -10.96
C PRO A 13 -11.08 -19.34 -10.38
N SER A 14 -11.59 -20.41 -11.00
CA SER A 14 -12.71 -21.19 -10.48
C SER A 14 -12.28 -22.16 -9.36
N ALA A 15 -10.98 -22.45 -9.28
CA ALA A 15 -10.37 -23.31 -8.27
C ALA A 15 -10.61 -22.80 -6.83
N SER A 16 -10.66 -23.73 -5.89
CA SER A 16 -10.68 -23.49 -4.45
C SER A 16 -9.33 -22.99 -3.94
N ALA A 17 -9.30 -22.43 -2.72
CA ALA A 17 -8.06 -21.96 -2.10
C ALA A 17 -7.01 -23.08 -1.95
N SER A 18 -7.44 -24.31 -1.60
CA SER A 18 -6.54 -25.46 -1.49
C SER A 18 -5.94 -25.83 -2.84
N GLU A 19 -6.75 -25.91 -3.89
CA GLU A 19 -6.28 -26.24 -5.24
C GLU A 19 -5.30 -25.19 -5.79
N LEU A 20 -5.51 -23.92 -5.46
CA LEU A 20 -4.58 -22.84 -5.84
C LEU A 20 -3.23 -22.98 -5.11
N ILE A 21 -3.25 -23.33 -3.83
CA ILE A 21 -2.02 -23.60 -3.05
C ILE A 21 -1.31 -24.83 -3.63
N ASP A 22 -2.03 -25.93 -3.85
CA ASP A 22 -1.47 -27.16 -4.41
C ASP A 22 -0.84 -26.92 -5.79
N HIS A 23 -1.51 -26.13 -6.64
CA HIS A 23 -0.97 -25.74 -7.94
C HIS A 23 0.29 -24.87 -7.80
N ALA A 24 0.30 -23.89 -6.89
CA ALA A 24 1.47 -23.05 -6.65
C ALA A 24 2.67 -23.85 -6.15
N LEU A 25 2.45 -24.84 -5.27
CA LEU A 25 3.49 -25.74 -4.77
C LEU A 25 4.07 -26.63 -5.88
N GLN A 26 3.25 -27.06 -6.85
CA GLN A 26 3.72 -27.83 -8.01
C GLN A 26 4.64 -27.04 -8.96
N MET A 27 4.66 -25.71 -8.88
CA MET A 27 5.55 -24.88 -9.70
C MET A 27 7.03 -24.99 -9.29
N ASN A 28 7.35 -25.69 -8.20
CA ASN A 28 8.69 -25.82 -7.62
C ASN A 28 9.36 -24.46 -7.37
N LYS A 29 8.56 -23.49 -6.87
CA LYS A 29 9.00 -22.13 -6.50
C LYS A 29 9.00 -21.86 -5.00
N PHE A 30 8.49 -22.81 -4.22
CA PHE A 30 8.34 -22.71 -2.78
C PHE A 30 8.94 -23.94 -2.13
N GLU A 31 9.40 -23.79 -0.90
CA GLU A 31 9.79 -24.89 -0.03
C GLU A 31 8.69 -25.11 1.01
N VAL A 32 8.47 -26.37 1.41
CA VAL A 32 7.49 -26.71 2.44
C VAL A 32 8.22 -27.39 3.58
N GLU A 33 8.26 -26.73 4.72
CA GLU A 33 8.75 -27.30 5.97
C GLU A 33 7.57 -27.80 6.80
N LYS A 34 7.62 -29.04 7.26
CA LYS A 34 6.56 -29.61 8.11
C LYS A 34 6.93 -29.44 9.56
N ASP A 35 6.14 -28.65 10.29
CA ASP A 35 6.23 -28.57 11.75
C ASP A 35 5.06 -29.35 12.39
N THR A 36 5.20 -29.66 13.67
CA THR A 36 4.20 -30.28 14.56
C THR A 36 2.84 -29.56 14.57
N ILE A 37 2.80 -28.27 14.24
CA ILE A 37 1.58 -27.45 14.21
C ILE A 37 0.97 -27.38 12.79
N GLY A 38 1.77 -27.50 11.74
CA GLY A 38 1.32 -27.42 10.35
C GLY A 38 2.46 -27.17 9.36
N ASP A 39 2.08 -27.04 8.09
CA ASP A 39 3.02 -26.78 7.00
C ASP A 39 3.42 -25.28 6.97
N ILE A 40 4.72 -25.02 6.87
CA ILE A 40 5.30 -23.70 6.68
C ILE A 40 5.75 -23.59 5.22
N ILE A 41 5.08 -22.73 4.46
CA ILE A 41 5.44 -22.44 3.07
C ILE A 41 6.49 -21.32 3.08
N ILE A 42 7.67 -21.63 2.56
CA ILE A 42 8.83 -20.72 2.50
C ILE A 42 9.03 -20.29 1.05
N LEU A 43 9.22 -18.99 0.85
CA LEU A 43 9.65 -18.43 -0.42
C LEU A 43 11.17 -18.22 -0.40
N PRO A 44 11.96 -19.00 -1.15
CA PRO A 44 13.40 -18.80 -1.24
C PRO A 44 13.74 -17.40 -1.77
N ARG A 45 14.84 -16.82 -1.29
CA ARG A 45 15.22 -15.43 -1.62
C ARG A 45 15.43 -15.23 -3.12
N GLU A 46 15.96 -16.22 -3.82
CA GLU A 46 16.15 -16.22 -5.27
C GLU A 46 14.84 -16.18 -6.06
N GLN A 47 13.71 -16.59 -5.46
CA GLN A 47 12.39 -16.52 -6.09
C GLN A 47 11.64 -15.21 -5.75
N ALA A 48 12.12 -14.41 -4.80
CA ALA A 48 11.45 -13.20 -4.34
C ALA A 48 11.21 -12.19 -5.47
N VAL A 49 12.20 -12.00 -6.35
CA VAL A 49 12.07 -11.11 -7.52
C VAL A 49 10.97 -11.59 -8.47
N LEU A 50 10.90 -12.89 -8.73
CA LEU A 50 9.86 -13.47 -9.59
C LEU A 50 8.46 -13.32 -8.96
N MET A 51 8.34 -13.52 -7.64
CA MET A 51 7.07 -13.31 -6.95
C MET A 51 6.61 -11.86 -6.98
N THR A 52 7.56 -10.93 -6.98
CA THR A 52 7.27 -9.51 -7.11
C THR A 52 6.70 -9.19 -8.49
N TYR A 53 7.21 -9.82 -9.56
CA TYR A 53 6.58 -9.74 -10.89
C TYR A 53 5.13 -10.25 -10.89
N TYR A 54 4.86 -11.42 -10.30
CA TYR A 54 3.49 -11.94 -10.21
C TYR A 54 2.56 -11.03 -9.41
N ARG A 55 3.04 -10.48 -8.30
CA ARG A 55 2.31 -9.49 -7.49
C ARG A 55 1.93 -8.28 -8.34
N ASN A 56 2.87 -7.75 -9.12
CA ASN A 56 2.64 -6.54 -9.92
C ASN A 56 1.59 -6.73 -11.01
N ASN A 57 1.41 -7.95 -11.52
CA ASN A 57 0.36 -8.27 -12.51
C ASN A 57 -1.07 -8.15 -11.95
N ILE A 58 -1.25 -8.20 -10.62
CA ILE A 58 -2.57 -8.14 -9.98
C ILE A 58 -2.70 -7.01 -8.95
N ALA A 59 -1.61 -6.29 -8.65
CA ALA A 59 -1.56 -5.28 -7.59
C ALA A 59 -2.67 -4.23 -7.75
N HIS A 60 -2.86 -3.70 -8.96
CA HIS A 60 -3.92 -2.74 -9.29
C HIS A 60 -5.34 -3.24 -8.94
N MET A 61 -5.59 -4.54 -9.03
CA MET A 61 -6.89 -5.14 -8.72
C MET A 61 -7.17 -5.21 -7.21
N LEU A 62 -6.11 -5.25 -6.39
CA LEU A 62 -6.19 -5.47 -4.95
C LEU A 62 -5.81 -4.25 -4.11
N VAL A 63 -5.24 -3.21 -4.71
CA VAL A 63 -4.69 -2.08 -3.94
C VAL A 63 -5.74 -1.31 -3.15
N LEU A 64 -6.94 -1.11 -3.70
CA LEU A 64 -7.99 -0.36 -3.01
C LEU A 64 -8.55 -1.12 -1.78
N PRO A 65 -8.92 -2.41 -1.87
CA PRO A 65 -9.25 -3.17 -0.66
C PRO A 65 -8.06 -3.34 0.29
N SER A 66 -6.83 -3.37 -0.22
CA SER A 66 -5.61 -3.38 0.62
C SER A 66 -5.45 -2.08 1.40
N LEU A 67 -5.73 -0.93 0.77
CA LEU A 67 -5.70 0.38 1.43
C LEU A 67 -6.77 0.45 2.52
N MET A 68 -8.02 0.07 2.22
CA MET A 68 -9.09 0.00 3.21
C MET A 68 -8.72 -0.90 4.38
N ALA A 69 -8.15 -2.08 4.10
CA ALA A 69 -7.70 -2.99 5.14
C ALA A 69 -6.58 -2.40 6.00
N ALA A 70 -5.63 -1.67 5.42
CA ALA A 70 -4.56 -1.00 6.15
C ALA A 70 -5.11 0.08 7.11
N ILE A 71 -6.01 0.92 6.62
CA ILE A 71 -6.67 1.98 7.41
C ILE A 71 -7.48 1.36 8.54
N VAL A 72 -8.40 0.44 8.26
CA VAL A 72 -9.26 -0.17 9.30
C VAL A 72 -8.42 -0.95 10.32
N THR A 73 -7.36 -1.64 9.89
CA THR A 73 -6.45 -2.35 10.82
C THR A 73 -5.77 -1.40 11.79
N GLN A 74 -5.36 -0.22 11.31
CA GLN A 74 -4.68 0.77 12.12
C GLN A 74 -5.63 1.44 13.12
N HIS A 75 -6.78 1.95 12.66
CA HIS A 75 -7.72 2.65 13.52
C HIS A 75 -8.53 1.71 14.42
N ARG A 76 -8.57 0.40 14.12
CA ARG A 76 -9.41 -0.65 14.76
C ARG A 76 -10.91 -0.49 14.50
N HIS A 77 -11.38 0.74 14.49
CA HIS A 77 -12.68 1.15 14.01
C HIS A 77 -12.58 2.54 13.37
N ILE A 78 -13.37 2.80 12.35
CA ILE A 78 -13.33 4.06 11.61
C ILE A 78 -14.69 4.34 10.98
N SER A 79 -15.15 5.60 11.03
CA SER A 79 -16.35 5.99 10.29
C SER A 79 -16.10 5.95 8.80
N ARG A 80 -17.18 5.74 8.03
CA ARG A 80 -17.15 5.80 6.58
C ARG A 80 -16.57 7.12 6.04
N ASP A 81 -16.94 8.25 6.64
CA ASP A 81 -16.46 9.57 6.22
C ASP A 81 -14.94 9.71 6.39
N VAL A 82 -14.39 9.31 7.54
CA VAL A 82 -12.95 9.40 7.80
C VAL A 82 -12.18 8.43 6.90
N LEU A 83 -12.72 7.24 6.62
CA LEU A 83 -12.15 6.33 5.62
C LEU A 83 -12.09 7.00 4.24
N MET A 84 -13.16 7.67 3.83
CA MET A 84 -13.21 8.39 2.55
C MET A 84 -12.22 9.56 2.49
N GLU A 85 -12.00 10.28 3.59
CA GLU A 85 -10.96 11.31 3.66
C GLU A 85 -9.57 10.73 3.36
N HIS A 86 -9.23 9.60 3.99
CA HIS A 86 -7.96 8.90 3.74
C HIS A 86 -7.84 8.44 2.29
N VAL A 87 -8.89 7.82 1.76
CA VAL A 87 -8.92 7.35 0.37
C VAL A 87 -8.75 8.54 -0.59
N ASN A 88 -9.45 9.65 -0.39
CA ASN A 88 -9.37 10.82 -1.26
C ASN A 88 -7.99 11.46 -1.29
N VAL A 89 -7.27 11.48 -0.16
CA VAL A 89 -5.90 11.99 -0.09
C VAL A 89 -4.92 11.06 -0.85
N LEU A 90 -5.08 9.74 -0.72
CA LEU A 90 -4.10 8.77 -1.22
C LEU A 90 -4.38 8.27 -2.64
N TYR A 91 -5.65 8.30 -3.07
CA TYR A 91 -6.11 7.74 -4.32
C TYR A 91 -5.42 8.33 -5.56
N PRO A 92 -5.14 9.65 -5.66
CA PRO A 92 -4.53 10.20 -6.86
C PRO A 92 -3.15 9.61 -7.16
N MET A 93 -2.30 9.45 -6.12
CA MET A 93 -1.00 8.80 -6.27
C MET A 93 -1.15 7.33 -6.68
N LEU A 94 -2.06 6.61 -6.03
CA LEU A 94 -2.34 5.21 -6.37
C LEU A 94 -2.85 5.06 -7.81
N LYS A 95 -3.72 5.96 -8.25
CA LYS A 95 -4.27 5.99 -9.62
C LYS A 95 -3.18 6.20 -10.65
N ALA A 96 -2.29 7.16 -10.43
CA ALA A 96 -1.18 7.44 -11.33
C ALA A 96 -0.14 6.29 -11.34
N GLU A 97 0.16 5.69 -10.20
CA GLU A 97 1.17 4.62 -10.08
C GLU A 97 0.70 3.29 -10.67
N LEU A 98 -0.56 2.92 -10.41
CA LEU A 98 -1.11 1.60 -10.77
C LEU A 98 -2.14 1.66 -11.91
N PHE A 99 -2.30 2.82 -12.53
CA PHE A 99 -3.25 3.05 -13.63
C PHE A 99 -4.69 2.66 -13.25
N LEU A 100 -5.13 3.08 -12.06
CA LEU A 100 -6.45 2.73 -11.55
C LEU A 100 -7.55 3.37 -12.41
N ARG A 101 -8.61 2.59 -12.62
CA ARG A 101 -9.65 2.93 -13.60
C ARG A 101 -10.70 3.93 -13.13
N TRP A 102 -10.92 4.05 -11.83
CA TRP A 102 -12.05 4.80 -11.28
C TRP A 102 -11.76 6.29 -11.21
N ASP A 103 -12.73 7.11 -11.54
CA ASP A 103 -12.67 8.54 -11.24
C ASP A 103 -13.08 8.81 -9.80
N ARG A 104 -12.78 10.02 -9.28
CA ARG A 104 -12.95 10.32 -7.86
C ARG A 104 -14.40 10.26 -7.40
N ASP A 105 -15.32 10.64 -8.28
CA ASP A 105 -16.76 10.60 -8.08
C ASP A 105 -17.31 9.16 -8.05
N GLU A 106 -16.59 8.19 -8.61
CA GLU A 106 -16.95 6.76 -8.52
C GLU A 106 -16.47 6.12 -7.20
N LEU A 107 -15.51 6.73 -6.49
CA LEU A 107 -14.90 6.14 -5.28
C LEU A 107 -15.91 5.80 -4.18
N PRO A 108 -16.90 6.64 -3.84
CA PRO A 108 -17.86 6.31 -2.79
C PRO A 108 -18.57 4.96 -3.02
N ASP A 109 -19.02 4.71 -4.25
CA ASP A 109 -19.73 3.47 -4.61
C ASP A 109 -18.80 2.26 -4.59
N VAL A 110 -17.56 2.44 -5.04
CA VAL A 110 -16.54 1.37 -5.04
C VAL A 110 -16.17 0.99 -3.60
N ILE A 111 -15.94 1.98 -2.74
CA ILE A 111 -15.60 1.75 -1.33
C ILE A 111 -16.74 1.04 -0.61
N ASP A 112 -18.00 1.37 -0.91
CA ASP A 112 -19.16 0.67 -0.36
C ASP A 112 -19.26 -0.79 -0.80
N ALA A 113 -19.10 -1.04 -2.11
CA ALA A 113 -19.12 -2.39 -2.62
C ALA A 113 -18.02 -3.23 -1.95
N LEU A 114 -16.82 -2.68 -1.80
CA LEU A 114 -15.70 -3.33 -1.12
C LEU A 114 -15.97 -3.54 0.37
N ALA A 115 -16.51 -2.55 1.09
CA ALA A 115 -16.83 -2.66 2.51
C ALA A 115 -17.87 -3.77 2.77
N ASN A 116 -18.94 -3.79 1.97
CA ASN A 116 -19.96 -4.83 2.03
C ASN A 116 -19.38 -6.22 1.73
N GLU A 117 -18.47 -6.35 0.77
CA GLU A 117 -17.80 -7.62 0.47
C GLU A 117 -16.83 -8.05 1.57
N MET A 118 -16.10 -7.11 2.18
CA MET A 118 -15.23 -7.39 3.33
C MET A 118 -16.05 -7.82 4.55
N GLN A 119 -17.23 -7.22 4.77
CA GLN A 119 -18.17 -7.65 5.81
C GLN A 119 -18.73 -9.05 5.51
N ARG A 120 -19.14 -9.32 4.26
CA ARG A 120 -19.65 -10.64 3.85
C ARG A 120 -18.61 -11.75 4.05
N GLN A 121 -17.33 -11.44 3.85
CA GLN A 121 -16.21 -12.34 4.15
C GLN A 121 -15.84 -12.41 5.64
N GLY A 122 -16.47 -11.59 6.48
CA GLY A 122 -16.21 -11.51 7.91
C GLY A 122 -14.89 -10.85 8.27
N LEU A 123 -14.24 -10.12 7.36
CA LEU A 123 -12.98 -9.41 7.63
C LEU A 123 -13.21 -8.19 8.54
N ILE A 124 -14.36 -7.55 8.37
CA ILE A 124 -14.83 -6.40 9.16
C ILE A 124 -16.27 -6.63 9.61
N THR A 125 -16.74 -5.80 10.54
CA THR A 125 -18.18 -5.66 10.84
C THR A 125 -18.61 -4.21 10.64
N LEU A 126 -19.81 -3.99 10.13
CA LEU A 126 -20.42 -2.65 10.03
C LEU A 126 -21.36 -2.43 11.22
N GLN A 127 -21.15 -1.36 11.96
CA GLN A 127 -21.97 -0.96 13.12
C GLN A 127 -22.11 0.56 13.09
N ASP A 128 -23.33 1.10 13.10
CA ASP A 128 -23.59 2.55 13.16
C ASP A 128 -22.78 3.41 12.14
N ASP A 129 -22.64 2.91 10.90
CA ASP A 129 -21.85 3.52 9.82
C ASP A 129 -20.32 3.56 10.06
N GLU A 130 -19.84 2.79 11.03
CA GLU A 130 -18.42 2.51 11.27
C GLU A 130 -18.02 1.11 10.80
N LEU A 131 -16.79 1.02 10.27
CA LEU A 131 -16.11 -0.22 9.93
C LEU A 131 -15.25 -0.63 11.11
N HIS A 132 -15.50 -1.80 11.69
CA HIS A 132 -14.69 -2.37 12.78
C HIS A 132 -13.92 -3.59 12.30
N ILE A 133 -12.71 -3.79 12.81
CA ILE A 133 -12.00 -5.06 12.63
C ILE A 133 -12.81 -6.22 13.19
N ASN A 134 -12.84 -7.35 12.50
CA ASN A 134 -13.28 -8.61 13.11
C ASN A 134 -12.05 -9.35 13.68
N PRO A 135 -11.93 -9.50 15.01
CA PRO A 135 -10.77 -10.17 15.63
C PRO A 135 -10.53 -11.58 15.08
N ALA A 136 -11.60 -12.31 14.74
CA ALA A 136 -11.52 -13.68 14.23
C ALA A 136 -10.79 -13.79 12.87
N HIS A 137 -10.79 -12.71 12.07
CA HIS A 137 -10.14 -12.67 10.76
C HIS A 137 -9.07 -11.57 10.66
N SER A 138 -8.59 -11.08 11.81
CA SER A 138 -7.57 -10.02 11.88
C SER A 138 -6.30 -10.34 11.09
N ARG A 139 -5.84 -11.59 11.10
CA ARG A 139 -4.66 -12.02 10.33
C ARG A 139 -4.90 -11.95 8.82
N THR A 140 -6.08 -12.36 8.35
CA THR A 140 -6.46 -12.25 6.94
C THR A 140 -6.56 -10.79 6.50
N LEU A 141 -7.13 -9.93 7.35
CA LEU A 141 -7.19 -8.49 7.09
C LEU A 141 -5.78 -7.87 7.03
N GLN A 142 -4.87 -8.27 7.92
CA GLN A 142 -3.46 -7.84 7.88
C GLN A 142 -2.72 -8.31 6.62
N LEU A 143 -3.02 -9.51 6.11
CA LEU A 143 -2.46 -10.00 4.86
C LEU A 143 -2.95 -9.17 3.68
N LEU A 144 -4.24 -8.81 3.66
CA LEU A 144 -4.79 -7.90 2.65
C LEU A 144 -4.13 -6.50 2.76
N ALA A 145 -4.03 -5.94 3.97
CA ALA A 145 -3.39 -4.65 4.22
C ALA A 145 -1.92 -4.60 3.73
N ALA A 146 -1.20 -5.73 3.80
CA ALA A 146 0.17 -5.83 3.34
C ALA A 146 0.33 -5.48 1.84
N GLY A 147 -0.72 -5.64 1.03
CA GLY A 147 -0.72 -5.31 -0.40
C GLY A 147 -0.49 -3.83 -0.71
N ALA A 148 -0.80 -2.91 0.21
CA ALA A 148 -0.58 -1.47 0.04
C ALA A 148 0.68 -0.96 0.77
N ARG A 149 1.30 -1.78 1.62
CA ARG A 149 2.33 -1.35 2.59
C ARG A 149 3.52 -0.67 1.93
N GLU A 150 4.11 -1.32 0.93
CA GLU A 150 5.30 -0.79 0.25
C GLU A 150 5.02 0.55 -0.44
N THR A 151 3.85 0.69 -1.05
CA THR A 151 3.41 1.94 -1.70
C THR A 151 3.22 3.05 -0.67
N LEU A 152 2.52 2.78 0.44
CA LEU A 152 2.34 3.76 1.53
C LEU A 152 3.68 4.21 2.13
N GLN A 153 4.64 3.30 2.28
CA GLN A 153 5.98 3.64 2.74
C GLN A 153 6.72 4.56 1.77
N ARG A 154 6.64 4.32 0.46
CA ARG A 154 7.22 5.23 -0.55
C ARG A 154 6.60 6.62 -0.46
N TYR A 155 5.29 6.71 -0.29
CA TYR A 155 4.61 7.99 -0.12
C TYR A 155 5.08 8.70 1.16
N ALA A 156 5.16 7.97 2.28
CA ALA A 156 5.61 8.52 3.55
C ALA A 156 7.03 9.12 3.46
N ILE A 157 7.95 8.44 2.75
CA ILE A 157 9.30 8.93 2.50
C ILE A 157 9.27 10.27 1.76
N THR A 158 8.54 10.33 0.64
CA THR A 158 8.51 11.53 -0.21
C THR A 158 7.85 12.70 0.51
N PHE A 159 6.73 12.48 1.20
CA PHE A 159 6.07 13.54 1.98
C PHE A 159 6.92 14.02 3.17
N TRP A 160 7.64 13.12 3.85
CA TRP A 160 8.57 13.52 4.92
C TRP A 160 9.67 14.44 4.41
N LEU A 161 10.36 14.03 3.33
CA LEU A 161 11.45 14.80 2.74
C LEU A 161 10.97 16.16 2.23
N LEU A 162 9.79 16.19 1.59
CA LEU A 162 9.18 17.42 1.11
C LEU A 162 8.78 18.35 2.25
N SER A 163 8.30 17.81 3.37
CA SER A 163 7.97 18.61 4.57
C SER A 163 9.22 19.18 5.24
N ALA A 164 10.32 18.43 5.24
CA ALA A 164 11.59 18.82 5.85
C ALA A 164 12.37 19.83 5.00
N ASN A 165 12.29 19.73 3.66
CA ASN A 165 12.89 20.65 2.72
C ASN A 165 11.88 21.05 1.62
N PRO A 166 11.04 22.07 1.87
CA PRO A 166 9.94 22.43 0.97
C PRO A 166 10.39 22.94 -0.40
N SER A 167 11.61 23.48 -0.49
CA SER A 167 12.22 23.99 -1.73
C SER A 167 13.05 22.93 -2.49
N ILE A 168 12.97 21.66 -2.08
CA ILE A 168 13.74 20.58 -2.69
C ILE A 168 13.36 20.41 -4.17
N ASN A 169 14.35 20.49 -5.05
CA ASN A 169 14.08 20.28 -6.47
C ASN A 169 13.72 18.81 -6.75
N ARG A 170 12.93 18.57 -7.81
CA ARG A 170 12.45 17.25 -8.23
C ARG A 170 13.53 16.17 -8.31
N GLY A 171 14.69 16.48 -8.90
CA GLY A 171 15.76 15.50 -9.09
C GLY A 171 16.41 15.08 -7.78
N THR A 172 16.58 16.03 -6.85
CA THR A 172 17.07 15.75 -5.51
C THR A 172 16.04 14.97 -4.69
N LEU A 173 14.76 15.36 -4.72
CA LEU A 173 13.69 14.66 -4.00
C LEU A 173 13.57 13.20 -4.43
N GLU A 174 13.61 12.92 -5.73
CA GLU A 174 13.64 11.55 -6.27
C GLU A 174 14.85 10.77 -5.74
N LYS A 175 16.04 11.35 -5.85
CA LYS A 175 17.28 10.70 -5.44
C LYS A 175 17.29 10.38 -3.94
N GLU A 176 16.94 11.34 -3.09
CA GLU A 176 16.90 11.16 -1.64
C GLU A 176 15.82 10.18 -1.22
N SER A 177 14.62 10.25 -1.82
CA SER A 177 13.55 9.29 -1.55
C SER A 177 14.01 7.87 -1.83
N ARG A 178 14.71 7.65 -2.94
CA ARG A 178 15.29 6.33 -3.28
C ARG A 178 16.36 5.89 -2.30
N THR A 179 17.22 6.80 -1.83
CA THR A 179 18.24 6.48 -0.82
C THR A 179 17.60 6.01 0.49
N VAL A 180 16.54 6.69 0.96
CA VAL A 180 15.80 6.28 2.16
C VAL A 180 15.09 4.95 1.94
N ALA A 181 14.45 4.75 0.78
CA ALA A 181 13.80 3.49 0.43
C ALA A 181 14.80 2.32 0.36
N GLN A 182 15.99 2.54 -0.19
CA GLN A 182 17.05 1.52 -0.22
C GLN A 182 17.50 1.16 1.20
N ARG A 183 17.66 2.14 2.09
CA ARG A 183 17.99 1.90 3.51
C ARG A 183 16.89 1.10 4.21
N LEU A 184 15.63 1.45 3.99
CA LEU A 184 14.47 0.72 4.52
C LEU A 184 14.44 -0.73 4.02
N SER A 185 14.73 -0.95 2.74
CA SER A 185 14.78 -2.30 2.15
C SER A 185 15.81 -3.19 2.84
N VAL A 186 17.00 -2.65 3.14
CA VAL A 186 18.05 -3.38 3.87
C VAL A 186 17.66 -3.64 5.33
N LEU A 187 17.16 -2.63 6.04
CA LEU A 187 16.86 -2.73 7.49
C LEU A 187 15.62 -3.58 7.80
N HIS A 188 14.62 -3.57 6.91
CA HIS A 188 13.33 -4.23 7.12
C HIS A 188 13.10 -5.43 6.20
N GLY A 189 14.12 -5.84 5.43
CA GLY A 189 14.09 -7.04 4.59
C GLY A 189 13.10 -6.97 3.42
N ILE A 190 12.90 -5.79 2.84
CA ILE A 190 11.98 -5.61 1.70
C ILE A 190 12.68 -6.07 0.43
N ASN A 191 12.21 -7.18 -0.15
CA ASN A 191 12.78 -7.82 -1.34
C ASN A 191 11.99 -7.48 -2.62
N ALA A 192 11.74 -6.19 -2.87
CA ALA A 192 10.98 -5.70 -4.03
C ALA A 192 11.82 -4.66 -4.80
N PRO A 193 12.30 -4.97 -6.02
CA PRO A 193 13.17 -4.06 -6.79
C PRO A 193 12.54 -2.69 -7.08
N GLU A 194 11.22 -2.64 -7.25
CA GLU A 194 10.44 -1.42 -7.47
C GLU A 194 10.40 -0.49 -6.26
N PHE A 195 10.72 -0.99 -5.05
CA PHE A 195 10.61 -0.21 -3.83
C PHE A 195 11.50 1.04 -3.82
N PHE A 196 12.63 0.99 -4.53
CA PHE A 196 13.59 2.09 -4.70
C PHE A 196 13.82 2.44 -6.19
N ASP A 197 12.88 2.05 -7.05
CA ASP A 197 12.97 2.30 -8.49
C ASP A 197 12.80 3.79 -8.84
N LYS A 198 13.58 4.23 -9.83
CA LYS A 198 13.61 5.63 -10.27
C LYS A 198 12.29 6.10 -10.87
N ALA A 199 11.68 5.27 -11.72
CA ALA A 199 10.47 5.67 -12.45
C ALA A 199 9.28 5.82 -11.50
N VAL A 200 9.19 4.95 -10.47
CA VAL A 200 8.15 5.03 -9.44
C VAL A 200 8.19 6.38 -8.71
N PHE A 201 9.35 6.78 -8.18
CA PHE A 201 9.48 8.09 -7.51
C PHE A 201 9.34 9.26 -8.49
N SER A 202 9.85 9.13 -9.71
CA SER A 202 9.70 10.17 -10.74
C SER A 202 8.25 10.43 -11.11
N SER A 203 7.41 9.38 -11.13
CA SER A 203 5.97 9.44 -11.37
C SER A 203 5.25 10.08 -10.17
N LEU A 204 5.58 9.64 -8.95
CA LEU A 204 5.01 10.20 -7.72
C LEU A 204 5.22 11.71 -7.64
N VAL A 205 6.44 12.21 -7.87
CA VAL A 205 6.73 13.65 -7.80
C VAL A 205 5.95 14.44 -8.87
N LEU A 206 5.68 13.86 -10.04
CA LEU A 206 4.81 14.49 -11.03
C LEU A 206 3.37 14.57 -10.54
N THR A 207 2.84 13.47 -9.98
CA THR A 207 1.49 13.46 -9.42
C THR A 207 1.34 14.45 -8.28
N LEU A 208 2.33 14.59 -7.40
CA LEU A 208 2.30 15.58 -6.32
C LEU A 208 2.21 17.02 -6.84
N ARG A 209 2.82 17.32 -7.99
CA ARG A 209 2.67 18.62 -8.65
C ARG A 209 1.28 18.80 -9.23
N ASP A 210 0.76 17.80 -9.94
CA ASP A 210 -0.57 17.84 -10.56
C ASP A 210 -1.69 17.99 -9.49
N GLU A 211 -1.46 17.43 -8.30
CA GLU A 211 -2.33 17.54 -7.13
C GLU A 211 -2.12 18.81 -6.30
N GLY A 212 -1.16 19.67 -6.67
CA GLY A 212 -0.92 20.96 -6.02
C GLY A 212 -0.11 20.91 -4.72
N TYR A 213 0.46 19.76 -4.34
CA TYR A 213 1.38 19.65 -3.20
C TYR A 213 2.73 20.32 -3.48
N ILE A 214 3.11 20.42 -4.75
CA ILE A 214 4.31 21.12 -5.23
C ILE A 214 3.86 22.18 -6.23
N SER A 215 4.22 23.44 -5.97
CA SER A 215 3.91 24.57 -6.85
C SER A 215 4.72 24.54 -8.16
N ASP A 216 4.35 25.39 -9.12
CA ASP A 216 5.10 25.55 -10.37
C ASP A 216 6.51 26.13 -10.18
N SER A 217 6.78 26.84 -9.08
CA SER A 217 8.14 27.25 -8.70
C SER A 217 8.97 26.12 -8.08
N GLY A 218 8.34 24.99 -7.76
CA GLY A 218 8.98 23.83 -7.14
C GLY A 218 8.87 23.80 -5.61
N ASP A 219 8.23 24.79 -5.01
CA ASP A 219 8.07 24.88 -3.55
C ASP A 219 6.80 24.16 -3.10
N ALA A 220 6.87 23.44 -1.98
CA ALA A 220 5.73 22.84 -1.32
C ALA A 220 5.25 23.66 -0.11
N GLU A 221 3.98 23.52 0.25
CA GLU A 221 3.46 24.04 1.53
C GLU A 221 3.78 23.05 2.66
N PRO A 222 4.64 23.41 3.64
CA PRO A 222 5.10 22.47 4.66
C PRO A 222 3.97 21.94 5.54
N ALA A 223 2.96 22.78 5.82
CA ALA A 223 1.83 22.39 6.65
C ALA A 223 0.98 21.30 5.96
N GLU A 224 0.72 21.44 4.67
CA GLU A 224 -0.07 20.47 3.91
C GLU A 224 0.69 19.16 3.69
N THR A 225 1.98 19.23 3.36
CA THR A 225 2.80 18.03 3.18
C THR A 225 3.01 17.27 4.49
N MET A 226 3.17 17.98 5.61
CA MET A 226 3.27 17.38 6.94
C MET A 226 1.95 16.71 7.35
N LYS A 227 0.80 17.31 7.03
CA LYS A 227 -0.51 16.71 7.31
C LYS A 227 -0.67 15.37 6.58
N VAL A 228 -0.30 15.29 5.31
CA VAL A 228 -0.35 14.03 4.55
C VAL A 228 0.68 13.03 5.07
N TYR A 229 1.88 13.49 5.45
CA TYR A 229 2.86 12.64 6.10
C TYR A 229 2.32 12.03 7.40
N GLN A 230 1.66 12.81 8.26
CA GLN A 230 1.08 12.32 9.52
C GLN A 230 0.04 11.23 9.28
N LEU A 231 -0.83 11.42 8.28
CA LEU A 231 -1.79 10.40 7.84
C LEU A 231 -1.09 9.11 7.41
N LEU A 232 -0.04 9.22 6.59
CA LEU A 232 0.76 8.07 6.14
C LEU A 232 1.53 7.41 7.30
N ALA A 233 2.03 8.20 8.25
CA ALA A 233 2.80 7.76 9.40
C ALA A 233 1.96 6.92 10.37
N GLU A 234 0.65 7.13 10.42
CA GLU A 234 -0.28 6.25 11.12
C GLU A 234 -0.37 4.87 10.44
N LEU A 235 -0.28 4.79 9.12
CA LEU A 235 -0.46 3.55 8.37
C LEU A 235 0.79 2.67 8.26
N ILE A 236 1.92 3.09 8.84
CA ILE A 236 3.19 2.37 8.84
C ILE A 236 3.66 2.05 10.27
N THR A 237 4.56 1.07 10.41
CA THR A 237 5.08 0.69 11.72
C THR A 237 6.04 1.74 12.29
N SER A 238 6.11 1.80 13.62
CA SER A 238 7.00 2.74 14.33
C SER A 238 8.46 2.63 13.88
N ASP A 239 8.99 1.42 13.67
CA ASP A 239 10.40 1.24 13.26
C ASP A 239 10.68 1.77 11.84
N VAL A 240 9.70 1.63 10.94
CA VAL A 240 9.78 2.20 9.59
C VAL A 240 9.73 3.71 9.68
N ARG A 241 8.80 4.28 10.48
CA ARG A 241 8.68 5.72 10.70
C ARG A 241 9.99 6.32 11.22
N LEU A 242 10.57 5.74 12.26
CA LEU A 242 11.86 6.19 12.81
C LEU A 242 12.99 6.15 11.77
N THR A 243 13.00 5.14 10.91
CA THR A 243 14.00 5.07 9.83
C THR A 243 13.83 6.22 8.84
N ILE A 244 12.58 6.53 8.44
CA ILE A 244 12.25 7.65 7.55
C ILE A 244 12.66 8.98 8.18
N GLU A 245 12.25 9.22 9.43
CA GLU A 245 12.50 10.48 10.14
C GLU A 245 14.00 10.73 10.39
N SER A 246 14.77 9.66 10.62
CA SER A 246 16.23 9.76 10.82
C SER A 246 16.99 10.20 9.57
N ALA A 247 16.38 10.14 8.38
CA ALA A 247 17.05 10.48 7.13
C ALA A 247 17.46 11.96 7.04
N THR A 248 16.71 12.84 7.70
CA THR A 248 16.94 14.30 7.69
C THR A 248 17.73 14.79 8.91
N GLN A 249 18.00 13.91 9.89
CA GLN A 249 18.73 14.24 11.12
C GLN A 249 20.27 14.07 10.97
N GLY A 250 20.75 13.65 9.80
CA GLY A 250 22.17 13.37 9.52
C GLY A 250 22.99 14.54 8.98
N GLU A 251 22.43 15.75 8.84
CA GLU A 251 23.12 16.95 8.34
C GLU A 251 23.36 18.01 9.43
N GLY A 252 23.74 17.57 10.63
CA GLY A 252 24.15 18.43 11.76
C GLY A 252 25.64 18.38 12.04
#